data_AF-A0A4Q5RJU1-F1
#
_entry.id   AF-A0A4Q5RJU1-F1
#
_cell.length_a   1.000
_cell.length_b   1.000
_cell.length_c   1.000
_cell.angle_alpha   90.00
_cell.angle_beta   90.00
_cell.angle_gamma   90.00
#
_symmetry.space_group_name_H-M   'P 1'
#
loop_
_entity.id
_entity.type
_entity.pdbx_description
1 polymer ?
#
loop_
_entity_poly.entity_id
_entity_poly.type
_entity_poly.pdbx_seq_one_letter_code
_entity_poly.pdbx_strand_id
1 'polypeptide(L)'
;MDFSINSPVQKINDAVFTDQKIELFLKRDDLIHPLISGNKWRKLKYVLQEAMHQQKTHLVTFGGAFSNHLLATAAAGATFNFKTTGFVRG
;
A
#
# COMPACT_ATOMS: atom_id res chain seq x y z
N MET A 1 -1.14 -4.84 16.63
CA MET A 1 -0.63 -4.07 15.48
C MET A 1 -1.78 -3.26 14.92
N ASP A 2 -1.57 -1.97 14.71
CA ASP A 2 -2.61 -1.10 14.20
C ASP A 2 -2.61 -1.11 12.67
N PHE A 3 -3.74 -1.50 12.07
CA PHE A 3 -3.98 -1.42 10.62
C PHE A 3 -4.79 -0.16 10.25
N SER A 4 -4.95 0.79 11.18
CA SER A 4 -5.56 2.07 10.90
C SER A 4 -4.75 2.80 9.82
N ILE A 5 -5.44 3.21 8.76
CA ILE A 5 -4.84 3.90 7.63
C ILE A 5 -5.26 5.36 7.72
N ASN A 6 -4.43 6.15 8.38
CA ASN A 6 -4.62 7.59 8.51
C ASN A 6 -3.71 8.32 7.53
N SER A 7 -4.10 8.37 6.26
CA SER A 7 -3.43 9.26 5.30
C SER A 7 -4.02 10.67 5.37
N PRO A 8 -3.21 11.73 5.35
CA PRO A 8 -3.72 13.08 5.36
C PRO A 8 -4.37 13.45 4.02
N VAL A 9 -5.29 14.41 4.05
CA VAL A 9 -5.75 15.12 2.86
C VAL A 9 -4.99 16.44 2.81
N GLN A 10 -4.27 16.69 1.72
CA GLN A 10 -3.48 17.89 1.53
C GLN A 10 -4.16 18.76 0.47
N LYS A 11 -4.44 20.03 0.80
CA LYS A 11 -4.85 21.02 -0.20
C LYS A 11 -3.63 21.41 -1.04
N ILE A 12 -3.79 21.40 -2.36
CA ILE A 12 -2.78 21.86 -3.30
C ILE A 12 -3.10 23.32 -3.64
N ASN A 13 -2.20 24.22 -3.25
CA ASN A 13 -2.30 25.64 -3.54
C ASN A 13 -1.37 25.95 -4.72
N ASP A 14 -1.92 25.91 -5.93
CA ASP A 14 -1.21 26.21 -7.16
C ASP A 14 -2.07 27.15 -8.03
N ALA A 15 -1.42 28.16 -8.62
CA ALA A 15 -2.06 29.19 -9.43
C ALA A 15 -2.93 28.61 -10.55
N VAL A 16 -2.49 27.49 -11.16
CA VAL A 16 -3.22 26.80 -12.22
C VAL A 16 -4.65 26.44 -11.81
N PHE A 17 -4.88 26.10 -10.53
CA PHE A 17 -6.19 25.77 -9.99
C PHE A 17 -6.88 26.98 -9.35
N THR A 18 -6.14 27.76 -8.56
CA THR A 18 -6.75 28.88 -7.80
C THR A 18 -7.29 29.97 -8.72
N ASP A 19 -6.61 30.27 -9.82
CA ASP A 19 -7.04 31.31 -10.78
C ASP A 19 -8.33 30.93 -11.48
N GLN A 20 -8.59 29.62 -11.62
CA GLN A 20 -9.83 29.06 -12.16
C GLN A 20 -10.91 28.84 -11.07
N LYS A 21 -10.65 29.25 -9.82
CA LYS A 21 -11.50 29.00 -8.65
C LYS A 21 -11.76 27.51 -8.40
N ILE A 22 -10.79 26.65 -8.75
CA ILE A 22 -10.82 25.22 -8.50
C ILE A 22 -10.04 24.92 -7.22
N GLU A 23 -10.65 24.16 -6.31
CA GLU A 23 -9.96 23.62 -5.15
C GLU A 23 -9.49 22.19 -5.42
N LEU A 24 -8.18 21.95 -5.39
CA LEU A 24 -7.59 20.63 -5.54
C LEU A 24 -7.14 20.09 -4.17
N PHE A 25 -7.58 18.87 -3.86
CA PHE A 25 -7.16 18.14 -2.67
C PHE A 25 -6.56 16.80 -3.05
N LEU A 26 -5.44 16.45 -2.41
CA LEU A 26 -4.74 15.19 -2.61
C LEU A 26 -4.82 14.32 -1.34
N LYS A 27 -5.38 13.12 -1.48
CA LYS A 27 -5.30 12.08 -0.45
C LYS A 27 -3.91 11.45 -0.49
N ARG A 28 -3.07 11.77 0.51
CA ARG A 28 -1.65 11.39 0.57
C ARG A 28 -1.44 9.94 1.04
N ASP A 29 -2.00 9.02 0.27
CA ASP A 29 -1.88 7.58 0.53
C ASP A 29 -0.43 7.07 0.39
N ASP A 30 0.40 7.78 -0.36
CA ASP A 30 1.85 7.55 -0.43
C ASP A 30 2.55 7.63 0.94
N LEU A 31 2.01 8.41 1.88
CA LEU A 31 2.57 8.56 3.22
C LEU A 31 2.19 7.45 4.20
N ILE A 32 1.38 6.48 3.78
CA ILE A 32 0.93 5.38 4.65
C ILE A 32 2.10 4.46 5.01
N HIS A 33 2.94 4.12 4.04
CA HIS A 33 4.13 3.29 4.25
C HIS A 33 5.16 3.55 3.13
N PRO A 34 6.46 3.64 3.47
CA PRO A 34 7.51 4.02 2.50
C PRO A 34 7.76 3.05 1.33
N LEU A 35 7.17 1.85 1.36
CA LEU A 35 7.48 0.77 0.41
C LEU A 35 6.20 0.10 -0.09
N ILE A 36 5.28 -0.14 0.83
CA ILE A 36 3.98 -0.70 0.53
C ILE A 36 3.09 0.48 0.16
N SER A 37 3.16 0.89 -1.10
CA SER A 37 2.42 2.04 -1.64
C SER A 37 0.96 2.05 -1.14
N GLY A 38 0.41 3.24 -0.90
CA GLY A 38 -0.86 3.35 -0.17
C GLY A 38 -2.03 2.56 -0.74
N ASN A 39 -2.19 2.51 -2.07
CA ASN A 39 -3.23 1.68 -2.71
C ASN A 39 -3.03 0.18 -2.42
N LYS A 40 -1.77 -0.30 -2.42
CA LYS A 40 -1.47 -1.69 -2.07
C LYS A 40 -1.69 -1.93 -0.58
N TRP A 41 -1.28 -1.02 0.29
CA TRP A 41 -1.53 -1.12 1.73
C TRP A 41 -3.03 -1.22 2.05
N ARG A 42 -3.86 -0.36 1.43
CA ARG A 42 -5.33 -0.38 1.56
C ARG A 42 -5.95 -1.73 1.23
N LYS A 43 -5.38 -2.46 0.27
CA LYS A 43 -5.86 -3.78 -0.14
C LYS A 43 -5.26 -4.89 0.71
N LEU A 44 -3.95 -4.84 0.95
CA LEU A 44 -3.22 -5.88 1.67
C LEU A 44 -3.62 -5.99 3.13
N LYS A 45 -4.02 -4.90 3.81
CA LYS A 45 -4.37 -4.96 5.23
C LYS A 45 -5.39 -6.04 5.57
N TYR A 46 -6.40 -6.24 4.72
CA TYR A 46 -7.45 -7.24 4.95
C TYR A 46 -6.89 -8.66 4.84
N VAL A 47 -6.05 -8.92 3.84
CA VAL A 47 -5.39 -10.22 3.64
C VAL A 47 -4.42 -10.51 4.78
N LEU A 48 -3.66 -9.50 5.22
CA LEU A 48 -2.72 -9.64 6.33
C LEU A 48 -3.45 -9.90 7.65
N GLN A 49 -4.51 -9.16 7.94
CA GLN A 49 -5.34 -9.38 9.12
C GLN A 49 -5.92 -10.80 9.15
N GLU A 50 -6.44 -11.27 8.02
CA GLU A 50 -6.97 -12.63 7.92
C GLU A 50 -5.87 -13.69 8.05
N ALA A 51 -4.71 -13.48 7.41
CA ALA A 51 -3.57 -14.38 7.54
C ALA A 51 -3.09 -14.48 9.00
N MET A 52 -3.05 -13.36 9.73
CA MET A 52 -2.73 -13.35 11.17
C MET A 52 -3.80 -14.08 11.98
N HIS A 53 -5.08 -13.82 11.71
CA HIS A 53 -6.21 -14.46 12.38
C HIS A 53 -6.17 -15.99 12.22
N GLN A 54 -5.88 -16.47 11.00
CA GLN A 54 -5.72 -17.89 10.70
C GLN A 54 -4.34 -18.46 11.06
N GLN A 55 -3.50 -17.69 11.77
CA GLN A 55 -2.14 -18.08 12.18
C GLN A 55 -1.27 -18.58 11.02
N LYS A 56 -1.45 -18.01 9.83
CA LYS A 56 -0.58 -18.29 8.68
C LYS A 56 0.78 -17.63 8.92
N THR A 57 1.81 -18.22 8.31
CA THR A 57 3.19 -17.75 8.43
C THR A 57 3.82 -17.44 7.08
N HIS A 58 3.11 -17.70 5.99
CA HIS A 58 3.64 -17.57 4.63
C HIS A 58 2.61 -16.91 3.70
N LEU A 59 3.03 -15.81 3.07
CA LEU A 59 2.30 -15.15 2.00
C LEU A 59 2.83 -15.59 0.64
N VAL A 60 1.93 -15.94 -0.27
CA VAL A 60 2.27 -16.32 -1.65
C VAL A 60 1.57 -15.36 -2.60
N THR A 61 2.31 -14.83 -3.57
CA THR A 61 1.79 -13.85 -4.54
C THR A 61 2.41 -14.07 -5.92
N PHE A 62 1.86 -13.42 -6.94
CA PHE A 62 2.35 -13.49 -8.31
C PHE A 62 2.28 -12.12 -9.00
N GLY A 63 3.13 -11.89 -10.00
CA GLY A 63 3.14 -10.63 -10.77
C GLY A 63 4.14 -10.65 -11.91
N GLY A 64 4.19 -9.58 -12.71
CA GLY A 64 5.20 -9.41 -13.76
C GLY A 64 6.55 -8.89 -13.23
N ALA A 65 7.55 -8.78 -14.11
CA ALA A 65 8.91 -8.35 -13.79
C ALA A 65 9.01 -7.02 -13.01
N PHE A 66 8.11 -6.07 -13.27
CA PHE A 66 8.07 -4.76 -12.61
C PHE A 66 6.86 -4.59 -11.68
N SER A 67 6.45 -5.67 -11.01
CA SER A 67 5.23 -5.69 -10.20
C SER A 67 5.37 -4.94 -8.87
N ASN A 68 4.71 -3.79 -8.78
CA ASN A 68 4.48 -3.08 -7.51
C ASN A 68 3.76 -3.94 -6.46
N HIS A 69 2.98 -4.96 -6.87
CA HIS A 69 2.33 -5.85 -5.93
C HIS A 69 3.31 -6.84 -5.29
N LEU A 70 4.28 -7.36 -6.06
CA LEU A 70 5.31 -8.24 -5.52
C LEU A 70 6.17 -7.49 -4.49
N LEU A 71 6.58 -6.27 -4.82
CA LEU A 71 7.31 -5.38 -3.89
C LEU A 71 6.50 -5.13 -2.61
N ALA A 72 5.24 -4.73 -2.75
CA ALA A 72 4.35 -4.46 -1.62
C ALA A 72 4.14 -5.70 -0.72
N THR A 73 3.93 -6.88 -1.30
CA THR A 73 3.75 -8.11 -0.52
C THR A 73 5.03 -8.55 0.18
N ALA A 74 6.19 -8.42 -0.47
CA ALA A 74 7.48 -8.71 0.14
C ALA A 74 7.77 -7.79 1.32
N ALA A 75 7.56 -6.48 1.14
CA ALA A 75 7.72 -5.50 2.22
C ALA A 75 6.73 -5.77 3.36
N ALA A 76 5.48 -6.13 3.07
CA ALA A 76 4.52 -6.47 4.12
C ALA A 76 4.95 -7.72 4.90
N GLY A 77 5.47 -8.74 4.22
CA GLY A 77 5.99 -9.92 4.87
C GLY A 77 7.16 -9.61 5.81
N ALA A 78 8.10 -8.75 5.37
CA ALA A 78 9.19 -8.29 6.22
C ALA A 78 8.69 -7.51 7.45
N THR A 79 7.77 -6.56 7.27
CA THR A 79 7.22 -5.74 8.36
C THR A 79 6.45 -6.56 9.39
N PHE A 80 5.71 -7.59 8.95
CA PHE A 80 4.80 -8.37 9.79
C PHE A 80 5.29 -9.80 10.08
N ASN A 81 6.57 -10.07 9.79
CA ASN A 81 7.24 -11.34 10.08
C ASN A 81 6.61 -12.57 9.40
N PHE A 82 6.09 -12.41 8.18
CA PHE A 82 5.70 -13.52 7.31
C PHE A 82 6.85 -13.90 6.38
N LYS A 83 7.00 -15.19 6.11
CA LYS A 83 7.72 -15.67 4.93
C LYS A 83 6.96 -15.22 3.68
N THR A 84 7.67 -14.87 2.60
CA THR A 84 7.05 -14.47 1.33
C THR A 84 7.61 -15.25 0.15
N THR A 85 6.74 -15.77 -0.71
CA THR A 85 7.12 -16.31 -2.03
C THR A 85 6.39 -15.57 -3.12
N GLY A 86 7.15 -15.05 -4.10
CA GLY A 86 6.62 -14.37 -5.27
C GLY A 86 6.93 -15.14 -6.54
N PHE A 87 5.92 -15.38 -7.37
CA PHE A 87 6.11 -15.89 -8.74
C PHE A 87 6.17 -14.73 -9.72
N VAL A 88 7.31 -14.56 -10.40
CA VAL A 88 7.48 -13.57 -11.45
C VAL A 88 7.18 -14.22 -12.79
N ARG A 89 6.17 -13.70 -13.52
CA ARG A 89 5.87 -14.12 -14.88
C ARG A 89 6.53 -13.18 -15.89
N GLY A 90 7.13 -13.77 -16.93
CA GLY A 90 7.82 -13.12 -18.03
C GLY A 90 8.08 -14.15 -19.12
#